data_AF-A0A6B3CUC0-F1
#
_entry.id   AF-A0A6B3CUC0-F1
#
_cell.length_a   1.000
_cell.length_b   1.000
_cell.length_c   1.000
_cell.angle_alpha   90.00
_cell.angle_beta   90.00
_cell.angle_gamma   90.00
#
_symmetry.space_group_name_H-M   'P 1'
#
loop_
_entity.id
_entity.type
_entity.pdbx_description
1 polymer ?
#
loop_
_entity_poly.entity_id
_entity_poly.type
_entity_poly.pdbx_seq_one_letter_code
_entity_poly.pdbx_strand_id
1 'polypeptide(L)' 'EEVTFTDGRVVPTRTLIWTAGVVASPLIATLGAETVKGRLAVTADMCLPNHDGVFALGDSAAVPDLAKGQEGAVCP' A
#
# COMPACT_ATOMS: atom_id res chain seq x y z
N GLU A 1 27.38 -11.87 10.02
CA GLU A 1 27.09 -13.20 9.44
C GLU A 1 25.76 -13.73 9.96
N GLU A 2 24.77 -12.86 10.11
CA GLU A 2 23.47 -13.21 10.66
C GLU A 2 22.45 -12.13 10.36
N VAL A 3 21.17 -12.48 10.51
CA VAL A 3 20.04 -11.56 10.48
C VAL A 3 19.24 -11.75 11.77
N THR A 4 18.89 -10.62 12.40
CA THR A 4 18.05 -10.58 13.60
C THR A 4 16.65 -10.13 13.23
N PHE A 5 15.64 -10.92 13.59
CA PHE A 5 14.24 -10.61 13.41
C PHE A 5 13.74 -9.71 14.55
N THR A 6 12.61 -9.02 14.34
CA THR A 6 12.02 -8.14 15.35
C THR A 6 11.54 -8.86 16.61
N ASP A 7 11.35 -10.18 16.54
CA ASP A 7 11.08 -11.05 17.69
C ASP A 7 12.34 -11.57 18.40
N GLY A 8 13.52 -11.09 17.99
CA GLY A 8 14.81 -11.46 18.57
C GLY A 8 15.39 -12.76 18.03
N ARG A 9 14.70 -13.50 17.15
CA ARG A 9 15.30 -14.68 16.51
C ARG A 9 16.49 -14.27 15.65
N VAL A 10 17.53 -15.11 15.65
CA VAL A 10 18.76 -14.90 14.87
C VAL A 10 18.94 -16.05 13.91
N VAL A 11 19.22 -15.74 12.65
CA VAL A 11 19.55 -16.72 11.62
C VAL A 11 20.96 -16.43 11.10
N PRO A 12 21.94 -17.32 11.33
CA PRO A 12 23.27 -17.18 10.74
C PRO A 12 23.19 -17.19 9.21
N THR A 13 23.75 -16.17 8.56
CA THR A 13 23.81 -16.06 7.10
C THR A 13 24.94 -15.12 6.65
N ARG A 14 25.61 -15.46 5.55
CA ARG A 14 26.56 -14.55 4.88
C ARG A 14 25.90 -13.67 3.82
N THR A 15 24.81 -14.12 3.21
CA THR A 15 24.13 -13.42 2.13
C THR A 15 22.65 -13.29 2.47
N LEU A 16 22.15 -12.06 2.50
CA LEU A 16 20.73 -11.75 2.64
C LEU A 16 20.18 -11.29 1.30
N ILE A 17 19.18 -11.99 0.78
CA ILE A 17 18.37 -11.53 -0.35
C ILE A 17 16.98 -11.25 0.22
N TRP A 18 16.52 -10.01 0.08
CA TRP A 18 15.26 -9.57 0.67
C TRP A 18 14.54 -8.60 -0.26
N THR A 19 13.24 -8.80 -0.44
CA THR A 19 12.32 -7.80 -0.98
C THR A 19 11.67 -7.08 0.18
N ALA A 20 12.01 -5.81 0.39
CA ALA A 20 11.44 -5.01 1.47
C ALA A 20 9.90 -5.08 1.46
N GLY A 21 9.29 -5.01 2.65
CA GLY A 21 7.84 -4.93 2.76
C GLY A 21 7.32 -3.65 2.08
N VAL A 22 6.23 -3.77 1.32
CA VAL A 22 5.58 -2.61 0.69
C VAL A 22 4.68 -1.96 1.73
N VAL A 23 5.00 -0.74 2.12
CA VAL A 23 4.14 0.14 2.92
C VAL A 23 3.90 1.38 2.10
N ALA A 24 2.65 1.84 2.07
CA ALA A 24 2.30 3.09 1.40
C ALA A 24 3.12 4.26 1.96
N SER A 25 3.45 5.23 1.10
CA SER A 25 4.25 6.40 1.49
C SER A 25 3.63 7.10 2.72
N PRO A 26 4.41 7.49 3.74
CA PRO A 26 3.91 8.24 4.89
C PRO A 26 3.17 9.54 4.51
N LEU A 27 3.47 10.11 3.32
CA LEU A 27 2.76 11.26 2.76
C LEU A 27 1.25 11.02 2.63
N ILE A 28 0.81 9.78 2.36
CA ILE A 28 -0.62 9.46 2.21
C ILE A 28 -1.40 9.80 3.48
N ALA A 29 -0.81 9.55 4.65
CA ALA A 29 -1.44 9.84 5.93
C ALA A 29 -1.61 11.35 6.20
N THR A 30 -0.88 12.23 5.49
CA THR A 30 -0.98 13.69 5.70
C THR A 30 -2.12 14.33 4.92
N LEU A 31 -2.78 13.60 4.01
CA LEU A 31 -3.82 14.14 3.14
C LEU A 31 -5.22 14.20 3.81
N GLY A 32 -5.38 13.59 4.98
CA GLY A 32 -6.67 13.58 5.70
C GLY A 32 -7.79 12.86 4.94
N ALA A 33 -7.46 12.08 3.92
CA ALA A 33 -8.41 11.36 3.08
C ALA A 33 -8.59 9.91 3.55
N GLU A 34 -9.67 9.28 3.08
CA GLU A 34 -9.94 7.87 3.37
C GLU A 34 -8.85 6.97 2.77
N THR A 35 -8.46 5.93 3.53
CA THR A 35 -7.45 4.96 3.08
C THR A 35 -7.90 3.52 3.27
N VAL A 36 -7.45 2.65 2.37
CA VAL A 36 -7.56 1.20 2.47
C VAL A 36 -6.15 0.62 2.53
N LYS A 37 -5.80 0.01 3.66
CA LYS A 37 -4.45 -0.54 3.94
C LYS A 37 -3.33 0.50 3.74
N GLY A 38 -3.58 1.76 4.13
CA GLY A 38 -2.63 2.87 4.03
C GLY A 38 -2.55 3.55 2.67
N ARG A 39 -3.28 3.06 1.66
CA ARG A 39 -3.37 3.65 0.31
C ARG A 39 -4.63 4.50 0.19
N LEU A 40 -4.62 5.55 -0.63
CA LEU A 40 -5.78 6.40 -0.86
C LEU A 40 -6.93 5.61 -1.49
N ALA A 41 -8.10 5.66 -0.87
CA ALA A 41 -9.33 5.14 -1.48
C ALA A 41 -9.73 6.06 -2.62
N VAL A 42 -9.64 5.58 -3.86
CA VAL A 42 -9.95 6.35 -5.07
C VAL A 42 -11.12 5.73 -5.82
N THR A 43 -11.70 6.48 -6.76
CA THR A 43 -12.70 5.94 -7.68
C THR A 43 -12.05 5.04 -8.74
N ALA A 44 -12.87 4.37 -9.57
CA ALA A 44 -12.38 3.59 -10.71
C ALA A 44 -11.64 4.47 -11.75
N ASP A 45 -11.94 5.77 -11.79
CA ASP A 45 -11.24 6.77 -12.62
C ASP A 45 -10.01 7.35 -11.90
N MET A 46 -9.61 6.77 -10.77
CA MET A 46 -8.42 7.12 -9.97
C MET A 46 -8.51 8.48 -9.28
N CYS A 47 -9.69 9.10 -9.25
CA CYS A 47 -9.94 10.36 -8.56
C CYS A 47 -10.02 10.15 -7.05
N LEU A 48 -9.47 11.09 -6.27
CA LEU A 48 -9.66 11.13 -4.83
C LEU A 48 -10.99 11.81 -4.48
N PRO A 49 -11.91 11.13 -3.77
CA PRO A 49 -13.19 11.74 -3.39
C PRO A 49 -12.99 13.03 -2.57
N ASN A 50 -13.84 14.02 -2.81
CA ASN A 50 -13.84 15.34 -2.17
C ASN A 50 -12.55 16.17 -2.38
N HIS A 51 -11.71 15.81 -3.37
CA HIS A 51 -10.47 16.51 -3.70
C HIS A 51 -10.38 16.72 -5.22
N ASP A 52 -11.00 17.79 -5.71
CA ASP A 52 -11.06 18.09 -7.14
C ASP A 52 -9.67 18.22 -7.77
N GLY A 53 -9.47 17.53 -8.88
CA GLY A 53 -8.20 17.53 -9.62
C GLY A 53 -7.10 16.66 -9.00
N VAL A 54 -7.38 15.93 -7.92
CA VAL A 54 -6.42 15.01 -7.28
C VAL A 54 -6.66 13.57 -7.75
N PHE A 55 -5.59 12.93 -8.21
CA PHE A 55 -5.58 11.55 -8.66
C PHE A 55 -4.48 10.78 -7.93
N ALA A 56 -4.72 9.49 -7.66
CA ALA A 56 -3.70 8.61 -7.07
C ALA A 56 -3.64 7.27 -7.80
N LEU A 57 -2.42 6.75 -7.99
CA LEU A 57 -2.14 5.57 -8.80
C LEU A 57 -1.00 4.73 -8.17
N GLY A 58 -0.85 3.49 -8.64
CA GLY A 58 0.22 2.58 -8.17
C GLY A 58 0.13 2.30 -6.67
N ASP A 59 1.28 2.19 -6.00
CA ASP A 59 1.38 1.83 -4.58
C ASP A 59 0.69 2.83 -3.63
N SER A 60 0.35 4.03 -4.12
CA SER A 60 -0.36 5.05 -3.35
C SER A 60 -1.86 4.87 -3.30
N ALA A 61 -2.44 4.03 -4.16
CA ALA A 61 -3.87 3.99 -4.41
C ALA A 61 -4.49 2.61 -4.20
N ALA A 62 -5.62 2.59 -3.50
CA ALA A 62 -6.52 1.46 -3.45
C ALA A 62 -7.59 1.64 -4.53
N VAL A 63 -7.23 1.33 -5.77
CA VAL A 63 -8.13 1.42 -6.92
C VAL A 63 -9.15 0.26 -6.87
N PRO A 64 -10.45 0.50 -7.08
CA PRO A 64 -11.46 -0.55 -7.17
C PRO A 64 -11.14 -1.58 -8.27
N ASP A 65 -11.22 -2.86 -7.92
CA ASP A 65 -11.02 -3.98 -8.85
C ASP A 65 -12.38 -4.44 -9.41
N LEU A 66 -12.80 -3.79 -10.50
CA LEU A 66 -14.08 -4.05 -11.14
C LEU A 66 -14.17 -5.46 -11.76
N ALA A 67 -13.05 -6.14 -11.99
CA ALA A 67 -13.02 -7.45 -12.61
C ALA A 67 -13.37 -8.58 -11.62
N LYS A 68 -13.21 -8.37 -10.31
CA LYS A 68 -13.48 -9.40 -9.29
C LYS A 68 -14.95 -9.64 -9.00
N GLY A 69 -15.87 -8.77 -9.46
CA GLY A 69 -17.30 -8.91 -9.22
C GLY A 69 -17.70 -8.94 -7.73
N GLN A 70 -16.80 -8.49 -6.84
CA GLN A 70 -16.98 -8.44 -5.40
C GLN A 70 -17.01 -6.99 -4.95
N GLU A 71 -18.03 -6.63 -4.17
CA GLU A 71 -18.15 -5.30 -3.59
C GLU A 71 -16.95 -4.98 -2.68
N GLY A 72 -16.38 -3.79 -2.84
CA GLY A 72 -15.21 -3.33 -2.09
C GLY A 72 -13.89 -4.01 -2.47
N ALA A 73 -13.85 -4.82 -3.54
CA ALA A 73 -12.59 -5.35 -4.05
C ALA A 73 -11.69 -4.22 -4.54
N VAL A 74 -10.41 -4.28 -4.15
CA VAL A 74 -9.37 -3.35 -4.59
C VAL A 74 -8.25 -4.10 -5.30
N CYS A 75 -7.57 -3.41 -6.21
CA CYS A 75 -6.35 -3.91 -6.83
C CYS A 75 -5.32 -4.30 -5.75
N PRO A 76 -4.48 -5.33 -6.00
CA PRO A 76 -3.44 -5.77 -5.08
C PRO A 76 -2.63 -4.62 -4.50
#